data_AF-A0A3Q2PC91-F1
#
_entry.id   AF-A0A3Q2PC91-F1
#
_cell.length_a   1.000
_cell.length_b   1.000
_cell.length_c   1.000
_cell.angle_alpha   90.00
_cell.angle_beta   90.00
_cell.angle_gamma   90.00
#
_symmetry.space_group_name_H-M   'P 1'
#
loop_
_entity.id
_entity.type
_entity.pdbx_description
1 polymer ?
#
loop_
_entity_poly.entity_id
_entity_poly.type
_entity_poly.pdbx_seq_one_letter_code
_entity_poly.pdbx_strand_id
1 'polypeptide(L)'
;MMNHVHPALSSETTEKARLELNENPDTLHQDIQQVRDMIVTRPDIGFLRTDDEFILRFLRARKFDHMETFRLLAQYFQFRQQNLDMFQSFKVDDPSIKRALMDGFPGVLETPDQHGRKILILFAS
;
A
#
# COMPACT_ATOMS: atom_id res chain seq x y z
N MET A 1 -22.91 -5.92 -3.76
CA MET A 1 -21.93 -5.36 -2.81
C MET A 1 -21.62 -6.44 -1.79
N MET A 2 -20.48 -7.11 -1.90
CA MET A 2 -20.02 -8.03 -0.86
C MET A 2 -19.31 -7.17 0.19
N ASN A 3 -19.94 -7.00 1.34
CA ASN A 3 -19.29 -6.45 2.53
C ASN A 3 -18.23 -7.47 2.98
N HIS A 4 -17.03 -7.36 2.41
CA HIS A 4 -15.86 -8.02 2.98
C HIS A 4 -15.51 -7.24 4.26
N VAL A 5 -16.13 -7.63 5.37
CA VAL A 5 -15.61 -7.34 6.69
C VAL A 5 -14.21 -7.94 6.67
N HIS A 6 -13.17 -7.12 6.64
CA HIS A 6 -11.81 -7.61 6.79
C HIS A 6 -11.78 -8.36 8.13
N PRO A 7 -11.56 -9.69 8.14
CA PRO A 7 -11.47 -10.41 9.39
C PRO A 7 -10.35 -9.78 10.21
N ALA A 8 -10.58 -9.65 11.52
CA ALA A 8 -9.54 -9.21 12.44
C ALA A 8 -8.27 -10.05 12.21
N LEU A 9 -7.11 -9.42 12.32
CA LEU A 9 -5.83 -10.11 12.15
C LEU A 9 -5.76 -11.28 13.14
N SER A 10 -5.17 -12.41 12.70
CA SER A 10 -4.89 -13.51 13.62
C SER A 10 -3.94 -13.04 14.73
N SER A 11 -3.98 -13.71 15.89
CA SER A 11 -3.03 -13.44 16.98
C SER A 11 -1.59 -13.58 16.51
N GLU A 12 -1.31 -14.59 15.69
CA GLU A 12 0.01 -14.81 15.07
C GLU A 12 0.43 -13.63 14.18
N THR A 13 -0.46 -13.13 13.32
CA THR A 13 -0.13 -12.00 12.43
C THR A 13 0.07 -10.72 13.23
N THR A 14 -0.72 -10.54 14.29
CA THR A 14 -0.61 -9.38 15.19
C THR A 14 0.73 -9.39 15.93
N GLU A 15 1.12 -10.55 16.48
CA GLU A 15 2.40 -10.71 17.17
C GLU A 15 3.58 -10.55 16.21
N LYS A 16 3.47 -11.09 14.98
CA LYS A 16 4.46 -10.88 13.93
C LYS A 16 4.61 -9.40 13.58
N ALA A 17 3.51 -8.65 13.42
CA ALA A 17 3.55 -7.22 13.15
C ALA A 17 4.22 -6.45 14.30
N ARG A 18 3.90 -6.79 15.55
CA ARG A 18 4.54 -6.21 16.73
C ARG A 18 6.05 -6.45 16.75
N LEU A 19 6.49 -7.69 16.49
CA LEU A 19 7.89 -8.10 16.54
C LEU A 19 8.72 -7.60 15.35
N GLU A 20 8.18 -7.65 14.13
CA GLU A 20 8.94 -7.38 12.91
C GLU A 20 8.80 -5.93 12.42
N LEU A 21 7.67 -5.28 12.73
CA LEU A 21 7.32 -3.96 12.22
C LEU A 21 7.24 -2.89 13.32
N ASN A 22 7.40 -3.25 14.59
CA ASN A 22 7.17 -2.35 15.73
C ASN A 22 5.74 -1.78 15.79
N GLU A 23 4.75 -2.49 15.21
CA GLU A 23 3.37 -2.04 15.25
C GLU A 23 2.80 -2.15 16.67
N ASN A 24 2.38 -1.03 17.23
CA ASN A 24 1.74 -0.96 18.54
C ASN A 24 0.31 -0.42 18.40
N PRO A 25 -0.73 -1.22 18.72
CA PRO A 25 -2.12 -0.78 18.65
C PRO A 25 -2.43 0.48 19.47
N ASP A 26 -1.73 0.69 20.59
CA ASP A 26 -1.98 1.80 21.50
C ASP A 26 -1.46 3.14 20.95
N THR A 27 -0.44 3.12 20.09
CA THR A 27 0.17 4.34 19.50
C THR A 27 -0.25 4.58 18.05
N LEU A 28 -1.00 3.65 17.44
CA LEU A 28 -1.32 3.64 16.01
C LEU A 28 -1.86 4.99 15.49
N HIS A 29 -2.80 5.59 16.21
CA HIS A 29 -3.37 6.89 15.83
C HIS A 29 -2.35 8.03 15.89
N GLN A 30 -1.44 7.99 16.87
CA GLN A 30 -0.36 8.98 17.01
C GLN A 30 0.67 8.82 15.89
N ASP A 31 1.04 7.58 15.55
CA ASP A 31 1.99 7.27 14.48
C ASP A 31 1.48 7.75 13.12
N ILE A 32 0.19 7.54 12.83
CA ILE A 32 -0.46 8.04 11.62
C ILE A 32 -0.47 9.57 11.61
N GLN A 33 -0.78 10.20 12.74
CA GLN A 33 -0.85 11.67 12.83
C GLN A 33 0.52 12.30 12.59
N GLN A 34 1.60 11.75 13.14
CA GLN A 34 2.96 12.24 12.89
C GLN A 34 3.32 12.25 11.40
N VAL A 35 2.91 11.22 10.65
CA VAL A 35 3.12 11.18 9.19
C VAL A 35 2.30 12.26 8.48
N ARG A 36 1.07 12.53 8.91
CA ARG A 36 0.25 13.62 8.36
C ARG A 36 0.86 14.99 8.61
N ASP A 37 1.42 15.19 9.79
CA ASP A 37 2.06 16.46 10.16
C ASP A 37 3.30 16.74 9.30
N MET A 38 3.96 15.70 8.75
CA MET A 38 5.06 15.88 7.80
C MET A 38 4.58 16.24 6.39
N ILE A 39 3.36 15.88 5.99
CA ILE A 39 2.82 16.16 4.65
C ILE A 39 2.82 17.65 4.32
N VAL A 40 2.48 18.50 5.29
CA VAL A 40 2.44 19.97 5.08
C VAL A 40 3.82 20.57 4.77
N THR A 41 4.91 19.84 5.02
CA THR A 41 6.28 20.29 4.72
C THR A 41 6.65 20.17 3.24
N ARG A 42 5.83 19.48 2.43
CA ARG A 42 6.06 19.25 0.99
C ARG A 42 4.87 19.72 0.14
N PRO A 43 4.62 21.04 0.07
CA PRO A 43 3.50 21.60 -0.70
C PRO A 43 3.64 21.40 -2.22
N ASP A 44 4.83 21.02 -2.70
CA ASP A 44 5.11 20.67 -4.10
C ASP A 44 4.51 19.32 -4.52
N ILE A 45 4.17 18.44 -3.56
CA ILE A 45 3.59 17.12 -3.82
C ILE A 45 2.08 17.15 -3.56
N GLY A 46 1.32 16.62 -4.53
CA GLY A 46 -0.12 16.44 -4.45
C GLY A 46 -0.48 15.15 -3.74
N PHE A 47 -0.58 15.18 -2.42
CA PHE A 47 -0.99 14.04 -1.60
C PHE A 47 -2.52 13.81 -1.73
N LEU A 48 -2.93 13.03 -2.72
CA LEU A 48 -4.35 12.81 -3.07
C LEU A 48 -5.11 11.90 -2.09
N ARG A 49 -4.41 11.18 -1.21
CA ARG A 49 -5.01 10.22 -0.27
C ARG A 49 -4.17 10.10 1.02
N THR A 50 -4.80 10.30 2.17
CA THR A 50 -4.14 10.36 3.48
C THR A 50 -4.98 9.74 4.61
N ASP A 51 -6.00 8.93 4.31
CA ASP A 51 -6.77 8.18 5.32
C ASP A 51 -5.90 7.17 6.09
N ASP A 52 -6.37 6.78 7.28
CA ASP A 52 -5.63 5.93 8.23
C ASP A 52 -5.15 4.63 7.57
N GLU A 53 -6.03 3.92 6.87
CA GLU A 53 -5.69 2.66 6.19
C GLU A 53 -4.64 2.83 5.09
N PHE A 54 -4.63 3.99 4.43
CA PHE A 54 -3.66 4.26 3.38
C PHE A 54 -2.28 4.53 3.98
N ILE A 55 -2.18 5.42 4.97
CA ILE A 55 -0.92 5.74 5.66
C ILE A 55 -0.34 4.51 6.35
N LEU A 56 -1.19 3.68 6.96
CA LEU A 56 -0.77 2.48 7.67
C LEU A 56 0.02 1.50 6.79
N ARG A 57 -0.26 1.46 5.48
CA ARG A 57 0.52 0.65 4.52
C ARG A 57 1.99 1.07 4.49
N PHE A 58 2.24 2.38 4.54
CA PHE A 58 3.58 2.96 4.49
C PHE A 58 4.31 2.86 5.84
N LEU A 59 3.58 3.00 6.95
CA LEU A 59 4.11 2.72 8.31
C LEU A 59 4.59 1.27 8.40
N ARG A 60 3.73 0.30 8.06
CA ARG A 60 4.10 -1.13 8.04
C ARG A 60 5.27 -1.42 7.11
N ALA A 61 5.29 -0.83 5.91
CA ALA A 61 6.39 -1.01 4.95
C ALA A 61 7.75 -0.45 5.43
N ARG A 62 7.76 0.41 6.44
CA ARG A 62 8.95 1.02 7.02
C ARG A 62 9.10 0.77 8.52
N LYS A 63 8.45 -0.28 9.03
CA LYS A 63 8.56 -0.72 10.43
C LYS A 63 8.33 0.41 11.44
N PHE A 64 7.34 1.27 11.13
CA PHE A 64 6.94 2.42 11.94
C PHE A 64 8.04 3.47 12.13
N ASP A 65 9.06 3.51 11.27
CA ASP A 65 9.96 4.66 11.17
C ASP A 65 9.25 5.80 10.43
N HIS A 66 8.84 6.84 11.17
CA HIS A 66 7.99 7.91 10.62
C HIS A 66 8.68 8.68 9.49
N MET A 67 9.99 8.94 9.60
CA MET A 67 10.74 9.69 8.59
C MET A 67 10.85 8.90 7.29
N GLU A 68 11.18 7.62 7.37
CA GLU A 68 11.27 6.73 6.21
C GLU A 68 9.89 6.44 5.61
N THR A 69 8.85 6.35 6.44
CA THR A 69 7.45 6.28 6.01
C THR A 69 7.07 7.51 5.19
N PHE A 70 7.34 8.72 5.69
CA PHE A 70 7.05 9.95 4.99
C PHE A 70 7.82 10.03 3.67
N ARG A 71 9.10 9.68 3.67
CA ARG A 71 9.94 9.63 2.47
C ARG A 71 9.34 8.70 1.40
N LEU A 72 8.87 7.51 1.79
CA LEU A 72 8.22 6.58 0.87
C LEU A 72 6.88 7.11 0.36
N LEU A 73 6.05 7.70 1.23
CA LEU A 73 4.76 8.28 0.87
C LEU A 73 4.91 9.44 -0.12
N ALA A 74 5.86 10.34 0.13
CA ALA A 74 6.19 11.45 -0.76
C ALA A 74 6.66 10.94 -2.13
N GLN A 75 7.57 9.95 -2.17
CA GLN A 75 8.03 9.34 -3.41
C GLN A 75 6.90 8.68 -4.20
N TYR A 76 5.95 8.02 -3.53
CA TYR A 76 4.79 7.41 -4.17
C TYR A 76 3.94 8.43 -4.94
N PHE A 77 3.60 9.56 -4.32
CA PHE A 77 2.80 10.59 -4.99
C PHE A 77 3.61 11.37 -6.02
N GLN A 78 4.87 11.69 -5.73
CA GLN A 78 5.76 12.36 -6.68
C GLN A 78 5.91 11.54 -7.96
N PHE A 79 6.11 10.22 -7.85
CA PHE A 79 6.18 9.34 -9.02
C PHE A 79 4.90 9.40 -9.85
N ARG A 80 3.72 9.42 -9.20
CA ARG A 80 2.44 9.54 -9.92
C ARG A 80 2.26 10.88 -10.61
N GLN A 81 2.67 11.97 -9.97
CA GLN A 81 2.60 13.31 -10.57
C GLN A 81 3.57 13.49 -11.74
N GLN A 82 4.71 12.81 -11.72
CA GLN A 82 5.71 12.85 -12.79
C GLN A 82 5.36 11.97 -13.99
N ASN A 83 4.51 10.95 -13.79
CA ASN A 83 4.14 9.96 -14.81
C ASN A 83 2.62 9.97 -15.05
N LEU A 84 2.03 11.16 -15.25
CA LEU A 84 0.59 11.32 -15.41
C LEU A 84 0.02 10.55 -16.60
N ASP A 85 0.79 10.39 -17.67
CA ASP A 85 0.45 9.56 -18.83
C ASP A 85 0.10 8.11 -18.43
N MET A 86 0.77 7.56 -17.43
CA MET A 86 0.49 6.22 -16.90
C MET A 86 -0.71 6.18 -15.93
N PHE A 87 -0.98 7.27 -15.21
CA PHE A 87 -1.94 7.27 -14.08
C PHE A 87 -3.24 8.06 -14.31
N GLN A 88 -3.31 8.95 -15.30
CA GLN A 88 -4.46 9.81 -15.55
C GLN A 88 -5.69 9.02 -16.03
N SER A 89 -5.47 7.96 -16.81
CA SER A 89 -6.51 7.07 -17.35
C SER A 89 -6.53 5.69 -16.68
N PHE A 90 -5.85 5.52 -15.54
CA PHE A 90 -5.77 4.24 -14.83
C PHE A 90 -7.08 3.90 -14.12
N LYS A 91 -8.05 3.37 -14.87
CA LYS A 91 -9.37 2.99 -14.38
C LYS A 91 -9.55 1.48 -14.41
N VAL A 92 -10.36 0.98 -13.49
CA VAL A 92 -10.66 -0.46 -13.36
C VAL A 92 -11.40 -1.01 -14.59
N ASP A 93 -12.11 -0.15 -15.31
CA ASP A 93 -12.85 -0.46 -16.53
C ASP A 93 -12.03 -0.27 -17.82
N ASP A 94 -10.74 0.06 -17.72
CA ASP A 94 -9.87 0.15 -18.88
C ASP A 94 -9.79 -1.22 -19.60
N PRO A 95 -10.24 -1.31 -20.87
CA PRO A 95 -10.28 -2.59 -21.59
C PRO A 95 -8.89 -3.20 -21.80
N SER A 96 -7.85 -2.37 -21.96
CA SER A 96 -6.48 -2.84 -22.18
C SER A 96 -5.89 -3.46 -20.91
N ILE A 97 -6.12 -2.83 -19.75
CA ILE A 97 -5.73 -3.38 -18.44
C ILE A 97 -6.47 -4.68 -18.18
N LYS A 98 -7.80 -4.70 -18.39
CA LYS A 98 -8.61 -5.90 -18.19
C LYS A 98 -8.14 -7.04 -19.11
N ARG A 99 -7.84 -6.74 -20.37
CA ARG A 99 -7.34 -7.72 -21.32
C ARG A 99 -5.99 -8.29 -20.88
N ALA A 100 -5.04 -7.43 -20.51
CA ALA A 100 -3.74 -7.87 -20.02
C ALA A 100 -3.85 -8.79 -18.80
N LEU A 101 -4.72 -8.45 -17.83
CA LEU A 101 -4.98 -9.30 -16.67
C LEU A 101 -5.63 -10.64 -17.03
N MET A 102 -6.59 -10.64 -17.98
CA MET A 102 -7.23 -11.88 -18.48
C MET A 102 -6.26 -12.76 -19.25
N ASP A 103 -5.28 -12.17 -19.94
CA ASP A 103 -4.20 -12.87 -20.63
C ASP A 103 -3.09 -13.32 -19.66
N GLY A 104 -3.22 -13.05 -18.36
CA GLY A 104 -2.28 -13.51 -17.33
C GLY A 104 -1.05 -12.64 -17.17
N PHE A 105 -1.15 -11.33 -17.45
CA PHE A 105 -0.04 -10.38 -17.35
C PHE A 105 -0.33 -9.17 -16.44
N PRO A 106 0.22 -9.12 -15.21
CA PRO A 106 0.81 -10.25 -14.50
C PRO A 106 -0.26 -11.28 -14.10
N GLY A 107 0.15 -12.54 -14.00
CA GLY A 107 -0.64 -13.58 -13.35
C GLY A 107 -0.51 -13.47 -11.83
N VAL A 108 -1.56 -13.82 -11.10
CA VAL A 108 -1.55 -13.89 -9.62
C VAL A 108 -2.00 -15.27 -9.20
N LEU A 109 -1.20 -15.99 -8.43
CA LEU A 109 -1.63 -17.28 -7.91
C LEU A 109 -2.73 -17.11 -6.86
N GLU A 110 -3.71 -18.02 -6.90
CA GLU A 110 -4.83 -18.03 -5.95
C GLU A 110 -4.34 -18.23 -4.52
N THR A 111 -3.46 -19.21 -4.33
CA THR A 111 -2.84 -19.51 -3.05
C THR A 111 -1.60 -18.63 -2.83
N PRO A 112 -1.45 -18.03 -1.64
CA PRO A 112 -0.20 -17.40 -1.25
C PRO A 112 0.87 -18.46 -1.00
N ASP A 113 2.12 -18.04 -0.84
CA ASP A 113 3.18 -18.93 -0.39
C ASP A 113 3.05 -19.30 1.10
N GLN A 114 3.97 -20.13 1.60
CA GLN A 114 4.03 -20.58 3.00
C GLN A 114 4.18 -19.45 4.03
N HIS A 115 4.51 -18.22 3.60
CA HIS A 115 4.65 -17.05 4.45
C HIS A 115 3.48 -16.06 4.28
N GLY A 116 2.44 -16.43 3.52
CA GLY A 116 1.28 -15.58 3.24
C GLY A 116 1.52 -14.53 2.16
N ARG A 117 2.63 -14.58 1.42
CA ARG A 117 2.97 -13.60 0.38
C ARG A 117 2.19 -13.91 -0.91
N LYS A 118 1.66 -12.88 -1.57
CA LYS A 118 1.09 -13.01 -2.91
C LYS A 118 2.19 -13.28 -3.93
N ILE A 119 1.96 -14.24 -4.82
CA ILE A 119 2.91 -14.65 -5.85
C ILE A 119 2.44 -14.04 -7.18
N LEU A 120 3.25 -13.12 -7.72
CA LEU A 120 3.06 -12.55 -9.05
C LEU A 120 3.92 -13.32 -10.05
N ILE A 121 3.34 -13.66 -11.20
CA ILE A 121 4.04 -14.38 -12.28
C ILE A 121 4.03 -13.50 -13.53
N LEU A 122 5.21 -13.40 -14.15
CA LEU A 122 5.39 -12.75 -15.45
C LEU A 122 5.95 -13.80 -16.41
N PHE A 123 5.19 -14.13 -17.44
CA PHE A 123 5.68 -14.96 -18.53
C PHE A 123 6.37 -14.05 -19.54
N ALA A 124 7.70 -14.14 -19.62
CA ALA A 124 8.44 -13.56 -20.74
C ALA A 124 8.25 -14.50 -21.94
N SER A 125 7.59 -14.02 -22.98
CA SER A 125 7.53 -14.67 -24.30
C SER A 125 8.89 -14.69 -24.97
#